data_AF-A0A928VJU5-F1
#
_entry.id   AF-A0A928VJU5-F1
#
_cell.length_a   1.000
_cell.length_b   1.000
_cell.length_c   1.000
_cell.angle_alpha   90.00
_cell.angle_beta   90.00
_cell.angle_gamma   90.00
#
_symmetry.space_group_name_H-M   'P 1'
#
loop_
_entity.id
_entity.type
_entity.pdbx_description
1 polymer ?
#
loop_
_entity_poly.entity_id
_entity_poly.type
_entity_poly.pdbx_seq_one_letter_code
_entity_poly.pdbx_strand_id
1 'polypeptide(L)'
;MKSLARKVTTFGLLGTTVLSPVLLSAQPVEALPKKDVLDKLGPVLIYTVVAVDKAKNQAVPLTAEVQKGKEKFNVAWVFFSPQEAQKFVDKQKQEATALKTKDPKAAAAQMKILNNTIVAPDSLATFYEAATSSKSALKLQFVPIVQEVKQAKGIESKFQGVPLFRVNFGKNRYGTSFFFSKKELDTELESLKKSQPKLARDAKIEVVPLEGLIDVLSRENGEDLKKVRLLAPLESRKLLRKIYEQTRGKDKPAPAATPKK
;
A
#
# COMPACT_ATOMS: atom_id res chain seq x y z
N MET A 1 1.80 2.68 -28.40
CA MET A 1 2.77 1.82 -27.69
C MET A 1 3.97 2.65 -27.30
N LYS A 2 4.12 3.04 -26.02
CA LYS A 2 5.35 3.69 -25.51
C LYS A 2 5.75 3.01 -24.21
N SER A 3 6.92 2.38 -24.25
CA SER A 3 7.52 1.53 -23.23
C SER A 3 7.82 2.30 -21.93
N LEU A 4 7.28 1.82 -20.81
CA LEU A 4 7.61 2.26 -19.45
C LEU A 4 8.81 1.47 -18.90
N ALA A 5 9.94 1.51 -19.61
CA ALA A 5 11.22 1.13 -19.02
C ALA A 5 11.69 2.26 -18.07
N ARG A 6 10.98 2.43 -16.95
CA ARG A 6 11.30 3.44 -15.93
C ARG A 6 12.51 2.93 -15.13
N LYS A 7 13.66 3.58 -15.33
CA LYS A 7 14.94 3.30 -14.68
C LYS A 7 14.75 3.29 -13.15
N VAL A 8 14.97 2.13 -12.52
CA VAL A 8 15.02 1.99 -11.07
C VAL A 8 16.45 2.34 -10.61
N THR A 9 16.58 3.22 -9.62
CA THR A 9 17.87 3.55 -9.00
C THR A 9 18.00 2.79 -7.67
N THR A 10 19.10 2.08 -7.52
CA THR A 10 19.36 1.07 -6.49
C THR A 10 20.27 1.62 -5.38
N PHE A 11 19.93 1.46 -4.09
CA PHE A 11 20.75 1.88 -2.93
C PHE A 11 21.14 0.72 -1.99
N GLY A 12 22.41 0.38 -1.83
CA GLY A 12 22.81 -0.70 -0.92
C GLY A 12 22.53 -0.40 0.56
N LEU A 13 21.63 -1.16 1.20
CA LEU A 13 21.54 -1.26 2.66
C LEU A 13 21.78 -2.71 3.08
N LEU A 14 22.88 -2.96 3.78
CA LEU A 14 23.23 -4.26 4.32
C LEU A 14 22.34 -4.57 5.54
N GLY A 15 21.55 -5.65 5.46
CA GLY A 15 20.74 -6.12 6.57
C GLY A 15 20.49 -7.63 6.49
N THR A 16 21.09 -8.40 7.40
CA THR A 16 20.93 -9.85 7.51
C THR A 16 19.67 -10.19 8.30
N THR A 17 18.67 -10.79 7.65
CA THR A 17 17.56 -11.47 8.34
C THR A 17 17.32 -12.87 7.77
N VAL A 18 17.36 -13.84 8.69
CA VAL A 18 17.01 -15.24 8.47
C VAL A 18 15.49 -15.32 8.26
N LEU A 19 15.04 -15.89 7.14
CA LEU A 19 13.63 -16.18 6.86
C LEU A 19 13.45 -17.70 6.94
N SER A 20 12.59 -18.17 7.85
CA SER A 20 12.19 -19.57 7.95
C SER A 20 11.21 -19.96 6.82
N PRO A 21 11.26 -21.19 6.28
CA PRO A 21 10.30 -21.64 5.29
C PRO A 21 9.09 -22.28 5.98
N VAL A 22 7.89 -21.81 5.69
CA VAL A 22 6.66 -22.62 5.84
C VAL A 22 6.31 -23.11 4.45
N LEU A 23 6.39 -24.42 4.24
CA LEU A 23 5.96 -25.11 3.01
C LEU A 23 4.56 -25.69 3.25
N LEU A 24 3.59 -25.25 2.45
CA LEU A 24 2.30 -25.93 2.28
C LEU A 24 2.14 -26.25 0.79
N SER A 25 1.84 -27.51 0.48
CA SER A 25 1.54 -27.99 -0.86
C SER A 25 0.18 -27.44 -1.33
N ALA A 26 0.11 -26.96 -2.57
CA ALA A 26 -1.13 -26.50 -3.18
C ALA A 26 -1.37 -27.26 -4.50
N GLN A 27 -2.57 -27.81 -4.64
CA GLN A 27 -3.12 -28.22 -5.93
C GLN A 27 -3.44 -26.95 -6.76
N PRO A 28 -3.35 -27.01 -8.11
CA PRO A 28 -3.62 -25.86 -8.95
C PRO A 28 -5.13 -25.63 -9.02
N VAL A 29 -5.64 -24.86 -8.07
CA VAL A 29 -6.87 -24.10 -8.31
C VAL A 29 -6.47 -22.94 -9.19
N GLU A 30 -7.21 -22.71 -10.28
CA GLU A 30 -7.04 -21.52 -11.12
C GLU A 30 -7.02 -20.30 -10.18
N ALA A 31 -6.08 -19.37 -10.29
CA ALA A 31 -6.07 -18.17 -9.45
C ALA A 31 -7.11 -17.16 -9.97
N LEU A 32 -7.50 -16.16 -9.17
CA LEU A 32 -8.25 -15.02 -9.72
C LEU A 32 -7.46 -14.43 -10.90
N PRO A 33 -8.15 -14.00 -11.98
CA PRO A 33 -7.50 -13.27 -13.05
C PRO A 33 -6.68 -12.11 -12.50
N LYS A 34 -5.45 -11.93 -13.00
CA LYS A 34 -4.55 -10.85 -12.57
C LYS A 34 -5.25 -9.47 -12.54
N LYS A 35 -6.11 -9.23 -13.53
CA LYS A 35 -6.93 -8.01 -13.62
C LYS A 35 -7.83 -7.82 -12.39
N ASP A 36 -8.48 -8.87 -11.90
CA ASP A 36 -9.39 -8.79 -10.76
C ASP A 36 -8.65 -8.46 -9.46
N VAL A 37 -7.44 -9.00 -9.29
CA VAL A 37 -6.55 -8.63 -8.18
C VAL A 37 -6.19 -7.15 -8.26
N LEU A 38 -5.77 -6.67 -9.44
CA LEU A 38 -5.42 -5.26 -9.64
C LEU A 38 -6.62 -4.33 -9.42
N ASP A 39 -7.81 -4.69 -9.88
CA ASP A 39 -9.02 -3.88 -9.71
C ASP A 39 -9.43 -3.78 -8.22
N LYS A 40 -9.17 -4.83 -7.41
CA LYS A 40 -9.36 -4.80 -5.95
C LYS A 40 -8.34 -3.92 -5.23
N LEU A 41 -7.08 -3.91 -5.67
CA LEU A 41 -6.01 -3.11 -5.08
C LEU A 41 -6.01 -1.65 -5.56
N GLY A 42 -6.60 -1.38 -6.72
CA GLY A 42 -6.64 -0.09 -7.40
C GLY A 42 -7.02 1.09 -6.51
N PRO A 43 -8.15 1.00 -5.76
CA PRO A 43 -8.62 2.09 -4.89
C PRO A 43 -7.76 2.37 -3.66
N VAL A 44 -6.83 1.48 -3.29
CA VAL A 44 -5.97 1.64 -2.12
C VAL A 44 -4.78 2.51 -2.51
N LEU A 45 -4.77 3.76 -2.03
CA LEU A 45 -3.60 4.62 -2.21
C LEU A 45 -2.54 4.28 -1.19
N ILE A 46 -1.32 4.14 -1.70
CA ILE A 46 -0.08 4.06 -0.96
C ILE A 46 0.74 5.32 -1.21
N TYR A 47 1.75 5.52 -0.38
CA TYR A 47 2.68 6.62 -0.49
C TYR A 47 4.07 6.06 -0.64
N THR A 48 4.86 6.65 -1.53
CA THR A 48 6.27 6.30 -1.73
C THR A 48 7.12 7.54 -1.72
N VAL A 49 8.38 7.38 -1.35
CA VAL A 49 9.37 8.46 -1.42
C VAL A 49 9.98 8.43 -2.80
N VAL A 50 9.79 9.49 -3.58
CA VAL A 50 10.33 9.60 -4.93
C VAL A 50 11.38 10.69 -4.98
N ALA A 51 12.54 10.40 -5.57
CA ALA A 51 13.53 11.40 -5.91
C ALA A 51 13.10 12.13 -7.20
N VAL A 52 13.11 13.46 -7.16
CA VAL A 52 12.66 14.32 -8.26
C VAL A 52 13.87 14.95 -8.93
N ASP A 53 14.07 14.62 -10.20
CA ASP A 53 14.96 15.35 -11.10
C ASP A 53 14.13 16.42 -11.83
N LYS A 54 14.19 17.65 -11.32
CA LYS A 54 13.46 18.80 -11.88
C LYS A 54 13.94 19.15 -13.29
N ALA A 55 15.22 18.93 -13.61
CA ALA A 55 15.76 19.25 -14.92
C ALA A 55 15.27 18.27 -15.99
N LYS A 56 15.04 17.01 -15.62
CA LYS A 56 14.53 15.96 -16.53
C LYS A 56 13.03 15.72 -16.43
N ASN A 57 12.34 16.46 -15.56
CA ASN A 57 10.93 16.24 -15.21
C ASN A 57 10.63 14.77 -14.88
N GLN A 58 11.53 14.13 -14.11
CA GLN A 58 11.45 12.71 -13.77
C GLN A 58 11.32 12.54 -12.26
N ALA A 59 10.47 11.60 -11.86
CA ALA A 59 10.35 11.13 -10.49
C ALA A 59 10.58 9.62 -10.46
N VAL A 60 11.50 9.18 -9.59
CA VAL A 60 11.86 7.76 -9.46
C VAL A 60 11.68 7.35 -8.00
N PRO A 61 10.96 6.26 -7.70
CA PRO A 61 10.87 5.72 -6.34
C PRO A 61 12.25 5.41 -5.77
N LEU A 62 12.48 5.81 -4.53
CA LEU A 62 13.66 5.37 -3.80
C LEU A 62 13.52 3.89 -3.46
N THR A 63 14.54 3.11 -3.86
CA THR A 63 14.63 1.67 -3.54
C THR A 63 15.99 1.36 -2.96
N ALA A 64 16.07 0.32 -2.14
CA ALA A 64 17.34 -0.20 -1.64
C ALA A 64 17.71 -1.54 -2.28
N GLU A 65 18.94 -1.67 -2.77
CA GLU A 65 19.53 -2.99 -3.03
C GLU A 65 19.69 -3.74 -1.73
N VAL A 66 19.19 -4.96 -1.74
CA VAL A 66 19.45 -5.96 -0.73
C VAL A 66 20.06 -7.16 -1.43
N GLN A 67 21.20 -7.61 -0.92
CA GLN A 67 21.82 -8.85 -1.32
C GLN A 67 21.57 -9.91 -0.24
N LYS A 68 20.89 -11.00 -0.62
CA LYS A 68 20.67 -12.16 0.25
C LYS A 68 21.30 -13.39 -0.39
N GLY A 69 22.51 -13.73 0.06
CA GLY A 69 23.32 -14.78 -0.57
C GLY A 69 23.70 -14.40 -2.00
N LYS A 70 23.28 -15.23 -2.98
CA LYS A 70 23.50 -14.98 -4.42
C LYS A 70 22.38 -14.13 -5.06
N GLU A 71 21.27 -13.91 -4.36
CA GLU A 71 20.15 -13.14 -4.89
C GLU A 71 20.35 -11.65 -4.60
N LYS A 72 20.18 -10.81 -5.63
CA LYS A 72 20.14 -9.35 -5.53
C LYS A 72 18.76 -8.87 -5.92
N PHE A 73 18.15 -8.06 -5.07
CA PHE A 73 16.84 -7.47 -5.33
C PHE A 73 16.76 -6.05 -4.76
N ASN A 74 15.88 -5.24 -5.34
CA ASN A 74 15.56 -3.90 -4.88
C ASN A 74 14.34 -3.95 -3.97
N VAL A 75 14.36 -3.25 -2.85
CA VAL A 75 13.24 -3.09 -1.93
C VAL A 75 12.69 -1.68 -2.06
N ALA A 76 11.41 -1.55 -2.42
CA ALA A 76 10.67 -0.29 -2.30
C ALA A 76 9.86 -0.28 -1.01
N TRP A 77 10.02 0.78 -0.21
CA TRP A 77 9.14 1.03 0.92
C TRP A 77 7.83 1.65 0.45
N VAL A 78 6.73 1.04 0.87
CA VAL A 78 5.37 1.40 0.49
C VAL A 78 4.58 1.70 1.76
N PHE A 79 4.19 2.96 1.92
CA PHE A 79 3.58 3.46 3.15
C PHE A 79 2.07 3.59 2.98
N PHE A 80 1.30 3.16 3.98
CA PHE A 80 -0.17 3.31 3.99
C PHE A 80 -0.64 4.65 4.56
N SER A 81 0.30 5.54 4.91
CA SER A 81 0.02 6.91 5.32
C SER A 81 1.15 7.84 4.90
N PRO A 82 0.83 9.09 4.48
CA PRO A 82 1.84 10.07 4.09
C PRO A 82 2.70 10.52 5.28
N GLN A 83 2.17 10.45 6.50
CA GLN A 83 2.87 10.86 7.71
C GLN A 83 4.03 9.90 8.02
N GLU A 84 3.80 8.59 7.89
CA GLU A 84 4.81 7.55 8.05
C GLU A 84 5.89 7.65 6.96
N ALA A 85 5.51 7.94 5.72
CA ALA A 85 6.46 8.20 4.64
C ALA A 85 7.34 9.43 4.94
N GLN A 86 6.75 10.51 5.46
CA GLN A 86 7.50 11.71 5.83
C GLN A 86 8.45 11.44 6.99
N LYS A 87 7.98 10.76 8.05
CA LYS A 87 8.81 10.33 9.19
C LYS A 87 10.00 9.48 8.74
N PHE A 88 9.80 8.62 7.75
CA PHE A 88 10.89 7.86 7.15
C PHE A 88 11.93 8.79 6.52
N VAL A 89 11.53 9.75 5.68
CA VAL A 89 12.46 10.74 5.08
C VAL A 89 13.22 11.52 6.16
N ASP A 90 12.52 11.98 7.20
CA ASP A 90 13.11 12.76 8.28
C ASP A 90 14.14 11.94 9.06
N LYS A 91 13.83 10.66 9.34
CA LYS A 91 14.77 9.72 9.95
C LYS A 91 16.02 9.53 9.08
N GLN A 92 15.86 9.32 7.77
CA GLN A 92 17.01 9.18 6.87
C GLN A 92 17.88 10.44 6.84
N LYS A 93 17.29 11.64 6.96
CA LYS A 93 18.05 12.90 7.04
C LYS A 93 18.83 13.02 8.35
N GLN A 94 18.25 12.55 9.45
CA GLN A 94 18.95 12.49 10.74
C GLN A 94 20.14 11.52 10.68
N GLU A 95 19.94 10.33 10.11
CA GLU A 95 21.01 9.35 9.92
C GLU A 95 22.13 9.89 9.02
N ALA A 96 21.77 10.52 7.90
CA ALA A 96 22.75 11.18 7.02
C ALA A 96 23.53 12.30 7.73
N THR A 97 22.89 13.02 8.66
CA THR A 97 23.57 14.05 9.46
C THR A 97 24.54 13.43 10.46
N ALA A 98 24.16 12.33 11.11
CA ALA A 98 25.02 11.60 12.03
C ALA A 98 26.25 10.98 11.32
N LEU A 99 26.12 10.65 10.03
CA LEU A 99 27.23 10.12 9.22
C LEU A 99 28.30 11.16 8.87
N LYS A 100 28.02 12.47 8.98
CA LYS A 100 28.97 13.53 8.59
C LYS A 100 30.33 13.43 9.28
N THR A 101 30.36 12.93 10.51
CA THR A 101 31.61 12.79 11.29
C THR A 101 32.44 11.58 10.86
N LYS A 102 31.82 10.57 10.24
CA LYS A 102 32.48 9.32 9.83
C LYS A 102 32.82 9.32 8.34
N ASP A 103 31.88 9.76 7.50
CA ASP A 103 32.04 9.86 6.06
C ASP A 103 31.30 11.10 5.52
N PRO A 104 31.98 12.25 5.46
CA PRO A 104 31.41 13.49 4.96
C PRO A 104 30.92 13.40 3.50
N LYS A 105 31.59 12.59 2.66
CA LYS A 105 31.25 12.47 1.23
C LYS A 105 29.97 11.68 1.05
N ALA A 106 29.84 10.53 1.72
CA ALA A 106 28.60 9.75 1.71
C ALA A 106 27.43 10.53 2.31
N ALA A 107 27.65 11.21 3.45
CA ALA A 107 26.64 12.05 4.08
C ALA A 107 26.13 13.16 3.14
N ALA A 108 27.03 13.86 2.44
CA ALA A 108 26.67 14.90 1.48
C ALA A 108 25.88 14.34 0.29
N ALA A 109 26.30 13.19 -0.26
CA ALA A 109 25.59 12.53 -1.35
C ALA A 109 24.17 12.10 -0.94
N GLN A 110 24.03 11.51 0.25
CA GLN A 110 22.73 11.09 0.78
C GLN A 110 21.81 12.28 1.04
N MET A 111 22.31 13.35 1.68
CA MET A 111 21.53 14.56 1.92
C MET A 111 21.07 15.24 0.62
N LYS A 112 21.91 15.28 -0.42
CA LYS A 112 21.53 15.84 -1.73
C LYS A 112 20.30 15.12 -2.31
N ILE A 113 20.25 13.80 -2.16
CA ILE A 113 19.15 12.99 -2.68
C ILE A 113 17.90 13.21 -1.83
N LEU A 114 18.00 13.12 -0.50
CA LEU A 114 16.89 13.32 0.43
C LEU A 114 16.29 14.74 0.40
N ASN A 115 17.07 15.74 -0.02
CA ASN A 115 16.58 17.11 -0.20
C ASN A 115 15.74 17.28 -1.48
N ASN A 116 15.88 16.37 -2.44
CA ASN A 116 15.14 16.36 -3.70
C ASN A 116 14.04 15.30 -3.72
N THR A 117 13.65 14.76 -2.56
CA THR A 117 12.58 13.77 -2.49
C THR A 117 11.25 14.37 -2.08
N ILE A 118 10.17 13.80 -2.60
CA ILE A 118 8.80 14.09 -2.17
C ILE A 118 8.09 12.79 -1.80
N VAL A 119 7.09 12.89 -0.94
CA VAL A 119 6.13 11.81 -0.70
C VAL A 119 5.06 11.89 -1.78
N ALA A 120 4.96 10.86 -2.62
CA ALA A 120 4.02 10.81 -3.73
C ALA A 120 2.97 9.70 -3.50
N PRO A 121 1.67 10.00 -3.66
CA PRO A 121 0.63 8.98 -3.67
C PRO A 121 0.64 8.19 -4.99
N ASP A 122 0.39 6.89 -4.92
CA ASP A 122 0.14 6.02 -6.07
C ASP A 122 -0.84 4.90 -5.68
N SER A 123 -1.33 4.14 -6.66
CA SER A 123 -2.15 2.96 -6.42
C SER A 123 -1.30 1.76 -6.00
N LEU A 124 -1.79 1.00 -5.02
CA LEU A 124 -1.17 -0.27 -4.63
C LEU A 124 -1.13 -1.27 -5.80
N ALA A 125 -2.12 -1.23 -6.69
CA ALA A 125 -2.15 -2.08 -7.88
C ALA A 125 -0.93 -1.87 -8.78
N THR A 126 -0.52 -0.61 -9.00
CA THR A 126 0.66 -0.25 -9.81
C THR A 126 1.92 -0.92 -9.28
N PHE A 127 2.15 -0.82 -7.97
CA PHE A 127 3.34 -1.39 -7.34
C PHE A 127 3.28 -2.91 -7.25
N TYR A 128 2.10 -3.48 -7.01
CA TYR A 128 1.89 -4.92 -7.02
C TYR A 128 2.21 -5.51 -8.40
N GLU A 129 1.71 -4.91 -9.48
CA GLU A 129 2.02 -5.33 -10.85
C GLU A 129 3.52 -5.24 -11.14
N ALA A 130 4.17 -4.15 -10.74
CA ALA A 130 5.61 -3.97 -10.95
C ALA A 130 6.43 -5.02 -10.18
N ALA A 131 6.04 -5.37 -8.96
CA ALA A 131 6.75 -6.35 -8.12
C ALA A 131 6.50 -7.81 -8.52
N THR A 132 5.36 -8.10 -9.17
CA THR A 132 4.99 -9.46 -9.60
C THR A 132 5.33 -9.77 -11.06
N SER A 133 5.88 -8.80 -11.80
CA SER A 133 6.39 -9.03 -13.15
C SER A 133 7.55 -10.05 -13.12
N SER A 134 7.57 -10.98 -14.06
CA SER A 134 8.53 -12.11 -14.11
C SER A 134 10.00 -11.72 -14.20
N LYS A 135 10.28 -10.49 -14.65
CA LYS A 135 11.64 -9.92 -14.73
C LYS A 135 11.96 -8.99 -13.56
N SER A 136 11.08 -8.87 -12.58
CA SER A 136 11.20 -7.88 -11.53
C SER A 136 12.10 -8.38 -10.41
N ALA A 137 13.19 -7.66 -10.19
CA ALA A 137 13.97 -7.76 -8.97
C ALA A 137 13.38 -6.87 -7.86
N LEU A 138 12.17 -6.32 -8.01
CA LEU A 138 11.55 -5.45 -7.02
C LEU A 138 10.76 -6.26 -5.99
N LYS A 139 11.05 -6.03 -4.71
CA LYS A 139 10.25 -6.46 -3.57
C LYS A 139 9.63 -5.24 -2.90
N LEU A 140 8.42 -5.39 -2.37
CA LEU A 140 7.74 -4.33 -1.65
C LEU A 140 7.87 -4.59 -0.15
N GLN A 141 8.32 -3.58 0.59
CA GLN A 141 8.24 -3.55 2.04
C GLN A 141 7.07 -2.67 2.44
N PHE A 142 6.01 -3.29 2.95
CA PHE A 142 4.86 -2.53 3.43
C PHE A 142 5.16 -1.90 4.78
N VAL A 143 4.77 -0.64 4.92
CA VAL A 143 4.87 0.14 6.15
C VAL A 143 3.46 0.55 6.57
N PRO A 144 2.90 -0.10 7.59
CA PRO A 144 1.52 0.09 8.00
C PRO A 144 1.32 1.42 8.75
N ILE A 145 0.05 1.79 8.93
CA ILE A 145 -0.34 2.88 9.82
C ILE A 145 -0.10 2.42 11.27
N VAL A 146 0.73 3.13 12.02
CA VAL A 146 1.19 2.70 13.35
C VAL A 146 0.03 2.53 14.34
N GLN A 147 -0.94 3.45 14.29
CA GLN A 147 -2.11 3.39 15.16
C GLN A 147 -2.94 2.13 14.89
N GLU A 148 -3.10 1.74 13.63
CA GLU A 148 -3.89 0.56 13.26
C GLU A 148 -3.17 -0.73 13.67
N VAL A 149 -1.83 -0.78 13.60
CA VAL A 149 -1.05 -1.91 14.15
C VAL A 149 -1.25 -2.03 15.66
N LYS A 150 -1.30 -0.91 16.39
CA LYS A 150 -1.57 -0.93 17.84
C LYS A 150 -2.96 -1.49 18.13
N GLN A 151 -3.97 -1.09 17.36
CA GLN A 151 -5.34 -1.62 17.49
C GLN A 151 -5.39 -3.12 17.16
N ALA A 152 -4.72 -3.54 16.09
CA ALA A 152 -4.61 -4.94 15.71
C ALA A 152 -3.97 -5.80 16.80
N LYS A 153 -2.88 -5.31 17.42
CA LYS A 153 -2.23 -5.99 18.54
C LYS A 153 -3.08 -6.09 19.80
N GLY A 154 -4.07 -5.22 19.95
CA GLY A 154 -5.08 -5.34 21.00
C GLY A 154 -6.07 -6.50 20.78
N ILE A 155 -6.15 -7.03 19.56
CA ILE A 155 -7.00 -8.17 19.19
C ILE A 155 -6.15 -9.45 19.04
N GLU A 156 -5.03 -9.35 18.33
CA GLU A 156 -4.07 -10.44 18.14
C GLU A 156 -2.66 -9.96 18.52
N SER A 157 -2.21 -10.35 19.71
CA SER A 157 -0.95 -9.86 20.31
C SER A 157 0.29 -10.05 19.43
N LYS A 158 0.33 -11.10 18.61
CA LYS A 158 1.47 -11.43 17.74
C LYS A 158 1.32 -10.87 16.32
N PHE A 159 0.35 -10.00 16.09
CA PHE A 159 0.06 -9.46 14.77
C PHE A 159 1.27 -8.76 14.13
N GLN A 160 1.48 -9.03 12.84
CA GLN A 160 2.51 -8.43 11.98
C GLN A 160 1.93 -8.13 10.58
N GLY A 161 2.50 -7.14 9.91
CA GLY A 161 2.07 -6.72 8.56
C GLY A 161 1.11 -5.53 8.58
N VAL A 162 0.39 -5.34 7.47
CA VAL A 162 -0.62 -4.28 7.34
C VAL A 162 -1.97 -4.80 7.80
N PRO A 163 -2.54 -4.25 8.90
CA PRO A 163 -3.79 -4.75 9.44
C PRO A 163 -4.97 -4.42 8.55
N LEU A 164 -5.76 -5.45 8.27
CA LEU A 164 -7.12 -5.34 7.78
C LEU A 164 -8.06 -5.87 8.85
N PHE A 165 -9.05 -5.07 9.22
CA PHE A 165 -10.10 -5.45 10.14
C PHE A 165 -11.31 -5.95 9.37
N ARG A 166 -11.98 -6.97 9.89
CA ARG A 166 -13.24 -7.48 9.32
C ARG A 166 -14.17 -7.95 10.43
N VAL A 167 -15.45 -8.10 10.09
CA VAL A 167 -16.41 -8.80 10.95
C VAL A 167 -16.51 -10.26 10.52
N ASN A 168 -16.51 -11.16 11.48
CA ASN A 168 -16.92 -12.54 11.33
C ASN A 168 -18.19 -12.79 12.14
N PHE A 169 -19.25 -13.33 11.52
CA PHE A 169 -20.52 -13.68 12.17
C PHE A 169 -20.61 -15.18 12.50
N GLY A 170 -19.50 -15.80 12.91
CA GLY A 170 -19.44 -17.20 13.33
C GLY A 170 -19.55 -18.19 12.18
N LYS A 171 -20.54 -19.11 12.24
CA LYS A 171 -20.76 -20.13 11.18
C LYS A 171 -21.18 -19.52 9.84
N ASN A 172 -21.68 -18.29 9.88
CA ASN A 172 -22.04 -17.52 8.71
C ASN A 172 -20.88 -16.60 8.35
N ARG A 173 -20.12 -16.97 7.30
CA ARG A 173 -19.03 -16.16 6.75
C ARG A 173 -19.56 -14.96 5.95
N TYR A 174 -20.38 -14.12 6.56
CA TYR A 174 -20.72 -12.81 5.98
C TYR A 174 -19.64 -11.81 6.39
N GLY A 175 -19.13 -11.06 5.41
CA GLY A 175 -18.04 -10.11 5.64
C GLY A 175 -16.92 -10.34 4.64
N THR A 176 -17.15 -9.92 3.40
CA THR A 176 -16.12 -9.85 2.35
C THR A 176 -15.45 -8.48 2.32
N SER A 177 -15.92 -7.54 3.16
CA SER A 177 -15.33 -6.22 3.34
C SER A 177 -14.20 -6.26 4.37
N PHE A 178 -13.07 -5.71 3.99
CA PHE A 178 -11.88 -5.55 4.81
C PHE A 178 -11.57 -4.06 4.96
N PHE A 179 -11.29 -3.62 6.17
CA PHE A 179 -11.14 -2.22 6.54
C PHE A 179 -9.71 -1.95 6.95
N PHE A 180 -9.09 -0.91 6.40
CA PHE A 180 -7.77 -0.46 6.86
C PHE A 180 -7.84 0.29 8.19
N SER A 181 -9.03 0.71 8.64
CA SER A 181 -9.22 1.37 9.93
C SER A 181 -10.21 0.64 10.81
N LYS A 182 -9.80 0.33 12.05
CA LYS A 182 -10.69 -0.25 13.04
C LYS A 182 -11.88 0.67 13.34
N LYS A 183 -11.65 1.98 13.38
CA LYS A 183 -12.70 2.97 13.67
C LYS A 183 -13.82 2.95 12.63
N GLU A 184 -13.48 2.74 11.37
CA GLU A 184 -14.48 2.62 10.29
C GLU A 184 -15.30 1.34 10.45
N LEU A 185 -14.66 0.22 10.78
CA LEU A 185 -15.35 -1.03 11.10
C LEU A 185 -16.28 -0.89 12.32
N ASP A 186 -15.80 -0.25 13.39
CA ASP A 186 -16.61 -0.01 14.59
C ASP A 186 -17.85 0.81 14.25
N THR A 187 -17.72 1.82 13.40
CA THR A 187 -18.85 2.64 12.93
C THR A 187 -19.87 1.80 12.17
N GLU A 188 -19.41 0.90 11.28
CA GLU A 188 -20.30 0.00 10.54
C GLU A 188 -21.00 -1.00 11.46
N LEU A 189 -20.29 -1.52 12.47
CA LEU A 189 -20.86 -2.38 13.50
C LEU A 189 -21.92 -1.67 14.34
N GLU A 190 -21.73 -0.39 14.70
CA GLU A 190 -22.75 0.39 15.41
C GLU A 190 -24.01 0.59 14.55
N SER A 191 -23.87 0.85 13.25
CA SER A 191 -25.01 0.89 12.33
C SER A 191 -25.69 -0.47 12.19
N LEU A 192 -24.92 -1.56 12.20
CA LEU A 192 -25.46 -2.92 12.15
C LEU A 192 -26.23 -3.28 13.43
N LYS A 193 -25.74 -2.89 14.61
CA LYS A 193 -26.45 -3.11 15.88
C LYS A 193 -27.83 -2.45 15.89
N LYS A 194 -27.94 -1.27 15.29
CA LYS A 194 -29.21 -0.53 15.19
C LYS A 194 -30.18 -1.15 14.17
N SER A 195 -29.67 -1.60 13.03
CA SER A 195 -30.50 -2.08 11.91
C SER A 195 -30.80 -3.58 11.97
N GLN A 196 -29.84 -4.40 12.41
CA GLN A 196 -29.92 -5.86 12.46
C GLN A 196 -29.32 -6.41 13.78
N PRO A 197 -29.97 -6.14 14.93
CA PRO A 197 -29.43 -6.47 16.25
C PRO A 197 -29.17 -7.97 16.44
N LYS A 198 -29.96 -8.85 15.81
CA LYS A 198 -29.75 -10.31 15.88
C LYS A 198 -28.42 -10.72 15.24
N LEU A 199 -28.10 -10.17 14.07
CA LEU A 199 -26.84 -10.47 13.37
C LEU A 199 -25.64 -9.89 14.12
N ALA A 200 -25.79 -8.69 14.68
CA ALA A 200 -24.72 -8.02 15.42
C ALA A 200 -24.30 -8.75 16.72
N ARG A 201 -25.16 -9.60 17.29
CA ARG A 201 -24.82 -10.38 18.51
C ARG A 201 -23.69 -11.37 18.30
N ASP A 202 -23.59 -11.94 17.11
CA ASP A 202 -22.57 -12.94 16.78
C ASP A 202 -21.33 -12.32 16.11
N ALA A 203 -21.30 -11.00 15.98
CA ALA A 203 -20.23 -10.27 15.32
C ALA A 203 -18.95 -10.28 16.16
N LYS A 204 -17.88 -10.84 15.60
CA LYS A 204 -16.52 -10.78 16.14
C LYS A 204 -15.62 -10.01 15.19
N ILE A 205 -14.77 -9.15 15.73
CA ILE A 205 -13.76 -8.47 14.93
C ILE A 205 -12.56 -9.41 14.78
N GLU A 206 -12.13 -9.61 13.54
CA GLU A 206 -10.90 -10.31 13.20
C GLU A 206 -9.91 -9.34 12.56
N VAL A 207 -8.62 -9.69 12.66
CA VAL A 207 -7.54 -8.98 11.99
C VAL A 207 -6.81 -9.94 11.06
N VAL A 208 -6.61 -9.50 9.82
CA VAL A 208 -5.91 -10.25 8.78
C VAL A 208 -4.80 -9.37 8.20
N PRO A 209 -3.59 -9.89 7.93
CA PRO A 209 -2.56 -9.13 7.23
C PRO A 209 -2.93 -8.98 5.75
N LEU A 210 -2.84 -7.76 5.22
CA LEU A 210 -3.05 -7.46 3.80
C LEU A 210 -2.17 -8.34 2.91
N GLU A 211 -0.92 -8.57 3.30
CA GLU A 211 0.04 -9.39 2.59
C GLU A 211 -0.50 -10.81 2.35
N GLY A 212 -1.09 -11.41 3.39
CA GLY A 212 -1.71 -12.74 3.29
C GLY A 212 -2.97 -12.73 2.41
N LEU A 213 -3.80 -11.67 2.51
CA LEU A 213 -4.97 -11.54 1.64
C LEU A 213 -4.57 -11.40 0.17
N ILE A 214 -3.54 -10.61 -0.14
CA ILE A 214 -3.03 -10.47 -1.52
C ILE A 214 -2.51 -11.81 -2.04
N ASP A 215 -1.78 -12.56 -1.21
CA ASP A 215 -1.28 -13.89 -1.59
C ASP A 215 -2.43 -14.84 -1.95
N VAL A 216 -3.46 -14.91 -1.10
CA VAL A 216 -4.68 -15.71 -1.35
C VAL A 216 -5.38 -15.27 -2.63
N LEU A 217 -5.64 -13.96 -2.79
CA LEU A 217 -6.26 -13.41 -4.01
C LEU A 217 -5.46 -13.75 -5.27
N SER A 218 -4.14 -13.90 -5.17
CA SER A 218 -3.26 -14.19 -6.30
C SER A 218 -3.10 -15.67 -6.63
N ARG A 219 -3.56 -16.58 -5.77
CA ARG A 219 -3.38 -18.04 -5.91
C ARG A 219 -4.67 -18.82 -6.02
N GLU A 220 -5.78 -18.27 -5.53
CA GLU A 220 -7.06 -18.96 -5.44
C GLU A 220 -8.15 -18.27 -6.28
N ASN A 221 -9.11 -19.02 -6.81
CA ASN A 221 -10.29 -18.52 -7.53
C ASN A 221 -11.58 -19.03 -6.89
N GLY A 222 -11.82 -18.62 -5.65
CA GLY A 222 -13.09 -18.84 -4.97
C GLY A 222 -14.13 -17.78 -5.34
N GLU A 223 -15.39 -18.18 -5.50
CA GLU A 223 -16.53 -17.24 -5.67
C GLU A 223 -16.60 -16.20 -4.55
N ASP A 224 -16.20 -16.55 -3.33
CA ASP A 224 -16.15 -15.63 -2.20
C ASP A 224 -15.04 -14.58 -2.33
N LEU A 225 -13.94 -14.92 -3.02
CA LEU A 225 -12.84 -13.99 -3.29
C LEU A 225 -13.26 -12.89 -4.28
N LYS A 226 -14.15 -13.20 -5.22
CA LYS A 226 -14.74 -12.21 -6.13
C LYS A 226 -15.52 -11.14 -5.38
N LYS A 227 -16.16 -11.51 -4.27
CA LYS A 227 -16.93 -10.58 -3.41
C LYS A 227 -16.06 -9.78 -2.45
N VAL A 228 -14.76 -10.06 -2.35
CA VAL A 228 -13.83 -9.32 -1.48
C VAL A 228 -13.78 -7.85 -1.87
N ARG A 229 -13.94 -6.97 -0.87
CA ARG A 229 -13.87 -5.52 -1.00
C ARG A 229 -12.88 -4.96 -0.01
N LEU A 230 -11.90 -4.21 -0.50
CA LEU A 230 -11.01 -3.42 0.35
C LEU A 230 -11.61 -2.03 0.51
N LEU A 231 -11.99 -1.66 1.73
CA LEU A 231 -12.35 -0.29 2.04
C LEU A 231 -11.07 0.52 2.25
N ALA A 232 -10.63 1.19 1.19
CA ALA A 232 -9.42 2.01 1.19
C ALA A 232 -9.41 3.02 2.36
N PRO A 233 -8.21 3.34 2.91
CA PRO A 233 -8.07 4.30 3.99
C PRO A 233 -8.82 5.61 3.70
N LEU A 234 -9.42 6.21 4.73
CA LEU A 234 -10.18 7.46 4.58
C LEU A 234 -9.40 8.57 3.84
N GLU A 235 -8.11 8.72 4.15
CA GLU A 235 -7.22 9.68 3.47
C GLU A 235 -7.10 9.38 1.97
N SER A 236 -6.96 8.10 1.59
CA SER A 236 -6.95 7.68 0.18
C SER A 236 -8.24 8.09 -0.52
N ARG A 237 -9.40 7.84 0.11
CA ARG A 237 -10.72 8.18 -0.46
C ARG A 237 -10.92 9.69 -0.60
N LYS A 238 -10.49 10.48 0.39
CA LYS A 238 -10.54 11.96 0.31
C LYS A 238 -9.67 12.49 -0.83
N LEU A 239 -8.45 11.97 -0.96
CA LEU A 239 -7.51 12.41 -1.99
C LEU A 239 -8.00 12.04 -3.40
N LEU A 240 -8.46 10.80 -3.60
CA LEU A 240 -9.05 10.37 -4.87
C LEU A 240 -10.24 11.25 -5.28
N ARG A 241 -11.11 11.60 -4.31
CA ARG A 241 -12.22 12.53 -4.55
C ARG A 241 -11.73 13.90 -5.01
N LYS A 242 -10.74 14.47 -4.32
CA LYS A 242 -10.14 15.76 -4.69
C LYS A 242 -9.54 15.74 -6.10
N ILE A 243 -8.80 14.68 -6.44
CA ILE A 243 -8.22 14.50 -7.78
C ILE A 243 -9.34 14.48 -8.83
N TYR A 244 -10.40 13.70 -8.58
CA TYR A 244 -11.54 13.58 -9.49
C TYR A 244 -12.26 14.92 -9.71
N GLU A 245 -12.52 15.68 -8.65
CA GLU A 245 -13.13 17.02 -8.71
C GLU A 245 -12.26 18.01 -9.49
N GLN A 246 -10.94 17.97 -9.29
CA GLN A 246 -9.98 18.83 -10.01
C GLN A 246 -9.89 18.47 -11.50
N THR A 247 -10.01 17.20 -11.87
CA THR A 247 -10.04 16.78 -13.27
C THR A 247 -11.34 17.18 -13.96
N ARG A 248 -12.49 17.08 -13.29
CA ARG A 248 -13.79 17.52 -13.84
C ARG A 248 -13.92 19.04 -13.98
N GLY A 249 -13.25 19.81 -13.12
CA GLY A 249 -13.23 21.27 -13.23
C GLY A 249 -12.58 21.80 -14.51
N LYS A 250 -11.79 20.97 -15.22
CA LYS A 250 -11.14 21.33 -16.49
C LYS A 250 -11.98 21.01 -17.74
N ASP A 251 -13.06 20.24 -17.59
CA ASP A 251 -13.93 19.81 -18.69
C ASP A 251 -15.34 20.46 -18.63
N LYS A 252 -15.51 21.57 -17.91
CA LYS A 252 -16.76 22.34 -18.01
C LYS A 252 -16.83 22.99 -19.41
N PRO A 253 -17.83 22.70 -20.25
CA PRO A 253 -18.08 23.47 -21.46
C PRO A 253 -18.29 24.94 -21.09
N ALA A 254 -17.73 25.85 -21.88
CA ALA A 254 -18.02 27.28 -21.74
C ALA A 254 -19.54 27.51 -21.74
N PRO A 255 -20.07 28.42 -20.91
CA PRO A 255 -21.49 28.78 -20.97
C PRO A 255 -21.83 29.17 -22.41
N ALA A 256 -22.84 28.51 -22.98
CA ALA A 256 -23.34 28.86 -24.30
C ALA A 256 -23.69 30.36 -24.31
N ALA A 257 -23.12 31.09 -25.27
CA ALA A 257 -23.41 32.50 -25.45
C ALA A 257 -24.92 32.68 -25.64
N THR A 258 -25.54 33.48 -24.79
CA THR A 258 -26.95 33.87 -24.91
C THR A 258 -27.15 34.60 -26.24
N PRO A 259 -28.16 34.22 -27.06
CA PRO A 259 -28.43 34.93 -28.30
C PRO A 259 -28.94 36.35 -27.96
N LYS A 260 -28.28 37.36 -28.54
CA LYS A 260 -28.75 38.75 -28.49
C LYS A 260 -30.07 38.86 -29.28
N LYS A 261 -31.09 39.44 -28.65
CA LYS A 261 -32.26 40.00 -29.34
C LYS A 261 -31.91 41.33 -29.97
#